data_AF-A0A5E6NZZ0-F1
#
_entry.id   AF-A0A5E6NZZ0-F1
#
_cell.length_a   1.000
_cell.length_b   1.000
_cell.length_c   1.000
_cell.angle_alpha   90.00
_cell.angle_beta   90.00
_cell.angle_gamma   90.00
#
_symmetry.space_group_name_H-M   'P 1'
#
loop_
_entity.id
_entity.type
_entity.pdbx_description
1 polymer ?
#
loop_
_entity_poly.entity_id
_entity_poly.type
_entity_poly.pdbx_seq_one_letter_code
_entity_poly.pdbx_strand_id
1 'polypeptide(L)'
;MPSYPLHILLVEDHPFQLLATQYLLRSFGFARVTPADSAEQAIRLMSRAQVPFDIILCDQCLPDLPGLELIEIASRRRFTTTAILLSGLPVVELANLIAQAVERGLPLLGYLSKPLNKDELARLICPLLRLKM
;
A
#
# COMPACT_ATOMS: atom_id res chain seq x y z
N MET A 1 -23.20 2.01 -1.23
CA MET A 1 -21.81 1.81 -1.71
C MET A 1 -21.25 0.59 -1.01
N PRO A 2 -20.43 -0.25 -1.67
CA PRO A 2 -19.71 -1.31 -0.96
C PRO A 2 -18.86 -0.69 0.15
N SER A 3 -18.85 -1.32 1.33
CA SER A 3 -18.00 -0.95 2.45
C SER A 3 -16.96 -2.04 2.62
N TYR A 4 -15.70 -1.73 2.39
CA TYR A 4 -14.62 -2.71 2.55
C TYR A 4 -14.12 -2.68 4.00
N PRO A 5 -14.12 -3.80 4.73
CA PRO A 5 -13.68 -3.86 6.12
C PRO A 5 -12.13 -3.88 6.26
N LEU A 6 -11.41 -3.37 5.26
CA LEU A 6 -9.95 -3.41 5.20
C LEU A 6 -9.35 -2.17 5.86
N HIS A 7 -8.32 -2.37 6.69
CA HIS A 7 -7.53 -1.30 7.27
C HIS A 7 -6.27 -1.05 6.42
N ILE A 8 -6.23 0.12 5.77
CA ILE A 8 -5.16 0.52 4.86
C ILE A 8 -4.21 1.49 5.58
N LEU A 9 -2.90 1.21 5.50
CA LEU A 9 -1.85 2.21 5.72
C LEU A 9 -1.47 2.82 4.37
N LEU A 10 -1.72 4.11 4.18
CA LEU A 10 -1.35 4.84 2.97
C LEU A 10 -0.08 5.65 3.25
N VAL A 11 1.00 5.42 2.50
CA VAL A 11 2.29 6.10 2.67
C VAL A 11 2.62 6.92 1.43
N GLU A 12 2.71 8.23 1.59
CA GLU A 12 2.91 9.20 0.50
C GLU A 12 3.46 10.51 1.08
N ASP A 13 4.63 10.96 0.62
CA ASP A 13 5.30 12.15 1.14
C ASP A 13 4.73 13.47 0.60
N HIS A 14 4.14 13.44 -0.60
CA HIS A 14 3.57 14.65 -1.18
C HIS A 14 2.17 14.95 -0.59
N PRO A 15 1.99 16.07 0.14
CA PRO A 15 0.78 16.30 0.95
C PRO A 15 -0.50 16.34 0.11
N PHE A 16 -0.45 16.90 -1.10
CA PHE A 16 -1.59 16.91 -2.02
C PHE A 16 -1.93 15.50 -2.54
N GLN A 17 -0.93 14.68 -2.83
CA GLN A 17 -1.16 13.32 -3.34
C GLN A 17 -1.71 12.42 -2.22
N LEU A 18 -1.22 12.62 -1.00
CA LEU A 18 -1.69 11.93 0.19
C LEU A 18 -3.17 12.25 0.45
N LEU A 19 -3.55 13.53 0.40
CA LEU A 19 -4.95 13.95 0.56
C LEU A 19 -5.85 13.46 -0.58
N ALA A 20 -5.40 13.58 -1.83
CA ALA A 20 -6.16 13.14 -3.00
C ALA A 20 -6.41 11.62 -2.98
N THR A 21 -5.38 10.83 -2.65
CA THR A 21 -5.48 9.37 -2.57
C THR A 21 -6.39 8.93 -1.41
N GLN A 22 -6.33 9.60 -0.25
CA GLN A 22 -7.28 9.37 0.84
C GLN A 22 -8.73 9.62 0.40
N TYR A 23 -8.98 10.71 -0.32
CA TYR A 23 -10.31 11.03 -0.83
C TYR A 23 -10.81 9.96 -1.82
N LEU A 24 -9.96 9.52 -2.75
CA LEU A 24 -10.29 8.45 -3.69
C LEU A 24 -10.62 7.15 -2.97
N LEU A 25 -9.77 6.70 -2.03
CA LEU A 25 -10.01 5.49 -1.24
C LEU A 25 -11.35 5.56 -0.50
N ARG A 26 -11.69 6.69 0.12
CA ARG A 26 -12.99 6.88 0.77
C ARG A 26 -14.14 6.78 -0.24
N SER A 27 -14.01 7.42 -1.40
CA SER A 27 -15.02 7.35 -2.47
C SER A 27 -15.21 5.93 -3.04
N PHE A 28 -14.17 5.09 -2.93
CA PHE A 28 -14.21 3.69 -3.34
C PHE A 28 -14.81 2.76 -2.29
N GLY A 29 -15.04 3.25 -1.06
CA GLY A 29 -15.65 2.48 0.02
C GLY A 29 -14.68 2.00 1.12
N PHE A 30 -13.45 2.50 1.14
CA PHE A 30 -12.48 2.23 2.21
C PHE A 30 -12.62 3.26 3.33
N ALA A 31 -13.29 2.89 4.42
CA ALA A 31 -13.52 3.79 5.55
C ALA A 31 -12.31 3.89 6.49
N ARG A 32 -11.46 2.86 6.56
CA ARG A 32 -10.33 2.75 7.50
C ARG A 32 -9.00 2.99 6.79
N VAL A 33 -8.65 4.25 6.59
CA VAL A 33 -7.37 4.66 6.00
C VAL A 33 -6.55 5.42 7.05
N THR A 34 -5.35 4.93 7.34
CA THR A 34 -4.36 5.62 8.17
C THR A 34 -3.30 6.22 7.26
N PRO A 35 -3.18 7.55 7.16
CA PRO A 35 -2.16 8.20 6.35
C PRO A 35 -0.79 8.22 7.06
N ALA A 36 0.27 8.15 6.27
CA ALA A 36 1.65 8.40 6.67
C ALA A 36 2.36 9.26 5.60
N ASP A 37 3.10 10.27 6.03
CA ASP A 37 3.84 11.22 5.17
C ASP A 37 5.31 10.82 4.91
N SER A 38 5.74 9.69 5.45
CA SER A 38 7.13 9.23 5.40
C SER A 38 7.20 7.75 5.75
N ALA A 39 8.26 7.07 5.30
CA ALA A 39 8.50 5.69 5.71
C ALA A 39 8.74 5.60 7.22
N GLU A 40 9.44 6.59 7.80
CA GLU A 40 9.66 6.65 9.24
C GLU A 40 8.33 6.72 10.03
N GLN A 41 7.39 7.60 9.61
CA GLN A 41 6.08 7.69 10.25
C GLN A 41 5.27 6.40 10.07
N ALA A 42 5.33 5.78 8.88
CA ALA A 42 4.69 4.49 8.61
C ALA A 42 5.21 3.39 9.56
N ILE A 43 6.52 3.29 9.78
CA ILE A 43 7.13 2.32 10.72
C ILE A 43 6.65 2.56 12.15
N ARG A 44 6.58 3.82 12.60
CA ARG A 44 6.06 4.15 13.93
C ARG A 44 4.59 3.76 14.10
N LEU A 45 3.75 4.02 13.10
CA LEU A 45 2.33 3.68 13.11
C LEU A 45 2.12 2.17 13.15
N MET A 46 2.84 1.42 12.31
CA MET A 46 2.82 -0.04 12.31
C MET A 46 3.24 -0.64 13.65
N SER A 47 4.32 -0.12 14.24
CA SER A 47 4.85 -0.64 15.51
C SER A 47 3.92 -0.39 16.71
N ARG A 48 3.01 0.58 16.60
CA ARG A 48 2.02 0.92 17.64
C ARG A 48 0.65 0.29 17.40
N ALA A 49 0.42 -0.29 16.22
CA ALA A 49 -0.85 -0.91 15.89
C ALA A 49 -1.04 -2.20 16.70
N GLN A 50 -2.23 -2.40 17.27
CA GLN A 50 -2.56 -3.62 18.01
C GLN A 50 -2.74 -4.84 17.09
N VAL A 51 -3.14 -4.59 15.84
CA VAL A 51 -3.31 -5.58 14.79
C VAL A 51 -2.54 -5.13 13.55
N PRO A 52 -2.01 -6.06 12.74
CA PRO A 52 -1.42 -5.73 11.45
C PRO A 52 -2.39 -4.99 10.55
N PHE A 53 -1.86 -4.13 9.68
CA PHE A 53 -2.64 -3.58 8.57
C PHE A 53 -2.98 -4.67 7.56
N ASP A 54 -4.12 -4.52 6.89
CA ASP A 54 -4.50 -5.48 5.85
C ASP A 54 -3.71 -5.23 4.57
N ILE A 55 -3.53 -3.95 4.26
CA ILE A 55 -2.84 -3.47 3.07
C ILE A 55 -1.97 -2.29 3.45
N ILE A 56 -0.71 -2.35 3.04
CA ILE A 56 0.14 -1.15 2.89
C ILE A 56 0.03 -0.70 1.44
N LEU A 57 -0.43 0.53 1.23
CA LEU A 57 -0.43 1.21 -0.06
C LEU A 57 0.66 2.28 -0.02
N CYS A 58 1.78 2.05 -0.67
CA CYS A 58 3.00 2.83 -0.45
C CYS A 58 3.55 3.41 -1.74
N ASP A 59 3.87 4.70 -1.77
CA ASP A 59 4.69 5.26 -2.83
C ASP A 59 6.05 4.57 -2.91
N GLN A 60 6.45 4.17 -4.10
CA GLN A 60 7.78 3.62 -4.33
C GLN A 60 8.88 4.68 -4.15
N CYS A 61 8.61 5.95 -4.49
CA CYS A 61 9.60 7.02 -4.58
C CYS A 61 9.65 7.94 -3.36
N LEU A 62 9.57 7.37 -2.15
CA LEU A 62 9.71 8.14 -0.92
C LEU A 62 11.15 8.69 -0.76
N PRO A 63 11.32 9.89 -0.18
CA PRO A 63 12.62 10.52 -0.03
C PRO A 63 13.51 9.87 1.05
N ASP A 64 12.94 9.17 2.02
CA ASP A 64 13.64 8.59 3.16
C ASP A 64 13.95 7.09 2.98
N LEU A 65 13.01 6.30 2.47
CA LEU A 65 13.21 4.87 2.22
C LEU A 65 12.35 4.38 1.05
N PRO A 66 12.90 3.68 0.05
CA PRO A 66 12.12 3.18 -1.08
C PRO A 66 10.94 2.32 -0.62
N GLY A 67 9.79 2.46 -1.29
CA GLY A 67 8.55 1.80 -0.87
C GLY A 67 8.68 0.28 -0.76
N LEU A 68 9.39 -0.36 -1.68
CA LEU A 68 9.67 -1.80 -1.63
C LEU A 68 10.45 -2.22 -0.38
N GLU A 69 11.42 -1.40 0.06
CA GLU A 69 12.20 -1.66 1.27
C GLU A 69 11.33 -1.48 2.54
N LEU A 70 10.44 -0.48 2.55
CA LEU A 70 9.44 -0.32 3.61
C LEU A 70 8.51 -1.54 3.71
N ILE A 71 8.05 -2.05 2.57
CA ILE A 71 7.22 -3.26 2.50
C ILE A 71 7.96 -4.47 3.04
N GLU A 72 9.26 -4.59 2.74
CA GLU A 72 10.09 -5.66 3.29
C GLU A 72 10.21 -5.59 4.82
N ILE A 73 10.44 -4.40 5.37
CA ILE A 73 10.44 -4.20 6.83
C ILE A 73 9.10 -4.61 7.43
N ALA A 74 8.00 -4.16 6.83
CA ALA A 74 6.65 -4.47 7.29
C ALA A 74 6.34 -5.97 7.24
N SER A 75 6.73 -6.64 6.16
CA SER A 75 6.56 -8.09 5.97
C SER A 75 7.32 -8.89 7.03
N ARG A 76 8.63 -8.62 7.18
CA ARG A 76 9.50 -9.33 8.13
C ARG A 76 9.05 -9.16 9.59
N ARG A 77 8.48 -7.99 9.93
CA ARG A 77 7.93 -7.71 11.26
C ARG A 77 6.47 -8.10 11.44
N ARG A 78 5.83 -8.67 10.40
CA ARG A 78 4.41 -9.07 10.39
C ARG A 78 3.46 -7.90 10.70
N PHE A 79 3.82 -6.70 10.24
CA PHE A 79 3.00 -5.49 10.37
C PHE A 79 1.91 -5.38 9.30
N THR A 80 1.99 -6.16 8.23
CA THR A 80 0.96 -6.22 7.20
C THR A 80 0.76 -7.64 6.69
N THR A 81 -0.43 -7.93 6.17
CA THR A 81 -0.68 -9.17 5.42
C THR A 81 -0.35 -9.04 3.94
N THR A 82 -0.53 -7.84 3.37
CA THR A 82 -0.25 -7.57 1.95
C THR A 82 0.22 -6.15 1.69
N ALA A 83 0.80 -5.92 0.52
CA ALA A 83 1.20 -4.59 0.10
C ALA A 83 0.93 -4.35 -1.39
N ILE A 84 0.78 -3.07 -1.74
CA ILE A 84 0.66 -2.55 -3.10
C ILE A 84 1.59 -1.35 -3.21
N LEU A 85 2.38 -1.29 -4.28
CA LEU A 85 3.18 -0.10 -4.60
C LEU A 85 2.37 0.90 -5.44
N LEU A 86 2.43 2.18 -5.08
CA LEU A 86 2.01 3.28 -5.93
C LEU A 86 3.22 3.74 -6.73
N SER A 87 3.09 3.84 -8.04
CA SER A 87 4.23 4.15 -8.89
C SER A 87 3.81 4.89 -10.16
N GLY A 88 4.58 5.92 -10.51
CA GLY A 88 4.58 6.54 -11.84
C GLY A 88 5.75 6.08 -12.72
N LEU A 89 6.45 5.02 -12.32
CA LEU A 89 7.70 4.59 -12.97
C LEU A 89 7.46 3.93 -14.34
N PRO A 90 8.46 3.98 -15.24
CA PRO A 90 8.45 3.22 -16.49
C PRO A 90 8.26 1.71 -16.28
N VAL A 91 7.69 1.04 -17.28
CA VAL A 91 7.40 -0.42 -17.26
C VAL A 91 8.64 -1.26 -16.93
N VAL A 92 9.83 -0.86 -17.40
CA VAL A 92 11.08 -1.61 -17.17
C VAL A 92 11.47 -1.59 -15.68
N GLU A 93 11.41 -0.43 -15.04
CA GLU A 93 11.72 -0.30 -13.61
C GLU A 93 10.73 -1.10 -12.76
N LEU A 94 9.48 -1.13 -13.21
CA LEU A 94 8.41 -1.85 -12.54
C LEU A 94 8.58 -3.36 -12.61
N ALA A 95 9.02 -3.89 -13.76
CA ALA A 95 9.37 -5.30 -13.91
C ALA A 95 10.51 -5.70 -12.95
N ASN A 96 11.51 -4.84 -12.78
CA ASN A 96 12.61 -5.07 -11.85
C ASN A 96 12.14 -5.09 -10.39
N LEU A 97 11.22 -4.20 -10.00
CA LEU A 97 10.65 -4.19 -8.65
C LEU A 97 9.84 -5.44 -8.36
N ILE A 98 9.06 -5.93 -9.34
CA ILE A 98 8.31 -7.19 -9.19
C ILE A 98 9.28 -8.37 -9.01
N ALA A 99 10.32 -8.45 -9.84
CA ALA A 99 11.32 -9.52 -9.73
C ALA A 99 11.98 -9.53 -8.34
N GLN A 100 12.36 -8.37 -7.83
CA GLN A 100 12.91 -8.23 -6.48
C GLN A 100 11.90 -8.61 -5.39
N ALA A 101 10.63 -8.22 -5.52
CA ALA A 101 9.60 -8.59 -4.57
C ALA A 101 9.39 -10.11 -4.50
N VAL A 102 9.42 -10.80 -5.66
CA VAL A 102 9.30 -12.26 -5.75
C VAL A 102 10.52 -12.94 -5.14
N GLU A 103 11.73 -12.51 -5.50
CA GLU A 103 12.99 -13.08 -4.99
C GLU A 103 13.07 -12.99 -3.46
N ARG A 104 12.62 -11.86 -2.90
CA ARG A 104 12.60 -11.62 -1.46
C ARG A 104 11.38 -12.20 -0.74
N GLY A 105 10.44 -12.83 -1.47
CA GLY A 105 9.22 -13.42 -0.90
C GLY A 105 8.28 -12.40 -0.26
N LEU A 106 8.20 -11.18 -0.79
CA LEU A 106 7.37 -10.11 -0.25
C LEU A 106 5.89 -10.33 -0.60
N PRO A 107 4.94 -9.95 0.28
CA PRO A 107 3.51 -10.10 0.04
C PRO A 107 2.98 -8.97 -0.86
N LEU A 108 3.67 -8.69 -1.97
CA LEU A 108 3.32 -7.65 -2.93
C LEU A 108 2.26 -8.17 -3.88
N LEU A 109 1.07 -7.58 -3.86
CA LEU A 109 -0.02 -7.92 -4.78
C LEU A 109 0.21 -7.36 -6.18
N GLY A 110 0.96 -6.26 -6.27
CA GLY A 110 1.27 -5.59 -7.51
C GLY A 110 1.51 -4.11 -7.31
N TYR A 111 1.32 -3.36 -8.38
CA TYR A 111 1.48 -1.92 -8.41
C TYR A 111 0.22 -1.25 -8.95
N LEU A 112 0.05 0.03 -8.62
CA LEU A 112 -0.99 0.88 -9.16
C LEU A 112 -0.39 2.21 -9.62
N SER A 113 -0.89 2.70 -10.75
CA SER A 113 -0.50 4.02 -11.25
C SER A 113 -1.21 5.14 -10.49
N LYS A 114 -0.58 6.31 -10.46
CA LYS A 114 -1.21 7.55 -9.96
C LYS A 114 -1.82 8.31 -11.15
N PRO A 115 -3.05 8.85 -11.05
CA PRO A 115 -3.98 8.73 -9.92
C PRO A 115 -4.60 7.33 -9.81
N LEU A 116 -4.94 6.95 -8.58
CA LEU A 116 -5.47 5.62 -8.25
C LEU A 116 -6.75 5.30 -9.03
N ASN A 117 -6.73 4.20 -9.79
CA ASN A 117 -7.91 3.67 -10.48
C ASN A 117 -8.68 2.66 -9.61
N LYS A 118 -10.01 2.83 -9.52
CA LYS A 118 -10.88 1.99 -8.68
C LYS A 118 -10.86 0.52 -9.11
N ASP A 119 -10.95 0.26 -10.41
CA ASP A 119 -11.07 -1.10 -10.95
C ASP A 119 -9.74 -1.84 -10.86
N GLU A 120 -8.62 -1.14 -11.07
CA GLU A 120 -7.29 -1.70 -10.84
C GLU A 120 -7.07 -2.09 -9.39
N LEU A 121 -7.40 -1.20 -8.43
CA LEU A 121 -7.31 -1.52 -7.01
C LEU A 121 -8.22 -2.71 -6.67
N ALA A 122 -9.47 -2.70 -7.13
CA ALA A 122 -10.43 -3.77 -6.88
C ALA A 122 -9.91 -5.12 -7.39
N ARG A 123 -9.26 -5.17 -8.56
CA ARG A 123 -8.65 -6.41 -9.09
C ARG A 123 -7.57 -6.96 -8.16
N LEU A 124 -6.70 -6.11 -7.62
CA LEU A 124 -5.62 -6.55 -6.75
C LEU A 124 -6.13 -7.06 -5.40
N ILE A 125 -7.16 -6.44 -4.84
CA ILE A 125 -7.66 -6.79 -3.49
C ILE A 125 -8.76 -7.85 -3.51
N CYS A 126 -9.35 -8.18 -4.67
CA CYS A 126 -10.44 -9.16 -4.79
C CYS A 126 -10.12 -10.50 -4.10
N PRO A 127 -8.91 -11.07 -4.21
CA PRO A 127 -8.55 -12.29 -3.49
C PRO A 127 -8.64 -12.17 -1.96
N LEU A 128 -8.35 -10.99 -1.40
CA LEU A 128 -8.36 -10.74 0.05
C LEU A 128 -9.77 -10.68 0.63
N LEU A 129 -10.71 -10.13 -0.13
CA LEU A 129 -12.08 -9.95 0.32
C LEU A 129 -12.79 -11.30 0.50
N ARG A 130 -12.37 -12.33 -0.22
CA ARG A 130 -12.92 -13.69 -0.08
C ARG A 130 -12.49 -14.41 1.21
N LEU A 131 -11.42 -13.97 1.86
CA LEU A 131 -10.87 -14.59 3.07
C LEU A 131 -11.40 -13.95 4.36
N LYS A 132 -12.06 -12.78 4.26
CA LYS A 132 -12.56 -12.00 5.39
C LYS A 132 -14.09 -11.95 5.51
N MET A 133 -14.81 -12.66 4.63
CA MET A 133 -16.25 -12.94 4.77
C MET A 133 -16.44 -14.32 5.38
#